data_AF-A0A1M7H5T9-F1
#
_entry.id   AF-A0A1M7H5T9-F1
#
_cell.length_a   1.000
_cell.length_b   1.000
_cell.length_c   1.000
_cell.angle_alpha   90.00
_cell.angle_beta   90.00
_cell.angle_gamma   90.00
#
_symmetry.space_group_name_H-M   'P 1'
#
loop_
_entity.id
_entity.type
_entity.pdbx_description
1 polymer ?
#
loop_
_entity_poly.entity_id
_entity_poly.type
_entity_poly.pdbx_seq_one_letter_code
_entity_poly.pdbx_strand_id
1 'polypeptide(L)'
;MNEAHAIEALSALAQADRLAAFRLLVQAGPEGLAAGELAERLTVAPARMSFHLAALERAGLIGKQRDGRKIIYSAHVDAMQGLIGFLLEDCCQGNPARCGLPELELPRGTKPMSVTIYHNPACGTSRNTLAMIEAAGEMPEVIEYLKTPPSRDELASLILRMGISPRDLLRQKGTPYEELGLGEDTFSDDQLIDFMMEHPILINRPIVVTDKGVALCRPSEKVLELLPEGALAEFVKEDGEVVRGAKGD
;
A
#
# COMPACT_ATOMS: atom_id res chain seq x y z
N MET A 1 8.97 2.19 1.11
CA MET A 1 10.02 2.16 0.07
C MET A 1 10.85 0.90 0.28
N ASN A 2 11.29 0.20 -0.77
CA ASN A 2 12.19 -0.97 -0.64
C ASN A 2 13.65 -0.59 -0.97
N GLU A 3 14.59 -1.49 -0.68
CA GLU A 3 16.04 -1.26 -0.87
C GLU A 3 16.39 -0.85 -2.32
N ALA A 4 15.84 -1.54 -3.32
CA ALA A 4 16.12 -1.26 -4.72
C ALA A 4 15.72 0.17 -5.12
N HIS A 5 14.51 0.61 -4.74
CA HIS A 5 14.05 1.98 -4.99
C HIS A 5 14.87 3.02 -4.20
N ALA A 6 15.28 2.70 -2.97
CA ALA A 6 16.11 3.61 -2.17
C ALA A 6 17.49 3.83 -2.82
N ILE A 7 18.13 2.75 -3.31
CA ILE A 7 19.41 2.83 -4.04
C ILE A 7 19.26 3.67 -5.31
N GLU A 8 18.18 3.49 -6.06
CA GLU A 8 17.92 4.26 -7.28
C GLU A 8 17.72 5.76 -6.99
N ALA A 9 16.91 6.09 -5.98
CA ALA A 9 16.66 7.46 -5.55
C ALA A 9 17.96 8.15 -5.08
N LEU A 10 18.76 7.48 -4.23
CA LEU A 10 20.05 7.98 -3.78
C LEU A 10 21.02 8.18 -4.94
N SER A 11 21.07 7.24 -5.88
CA SER A 11 21.92 7.33 -7.08
C SER A 11 21.50 8.49 -7.98
N ALA A 12 20.20 8.75 -8.11
CA ALA A 12 19.69 9.91 -8.82
C ALA A 12 20.06 11.22 -8.10
N LEU A 13 19.92 11.29 -6.78
CA LEU A 13 20.24 12.49 -6.00
C LEU A 13 21.74 12.74 -5.82
N ALA A 14 22.59 11.72 -5.97
CA ALA A 14 24.06 11.82 -5.88
C ALA A 14 24.71 12.54 -7.09
N GLN A 15 24.02 13.52 -7.69
CA GLN A 15 24.54 14.39 -8.72
C GLN A 15 24.05 15.82 -8.48
N ALA A 16 24.96 16.80 -8.58
CA ALA A 16 24.73 18.17 -8.13
C ALA A 16 23.53 18.87 -8.80
N ASP A 17 23.42 18.80 -10.12
CA ASP A 17 22.34 19.47 -10.86
C ASP A 17 20.97 18.82 -10.60
N ARG A 18 20.93 17.49 -10.45
CA ARG A 18 19.71 16.74 -10.08
C ARG A 18 19.26 17.12 -8.67
N LEU A 19 20.17 17.18 -7.71
CA LEU A 19 19.84 17.61 -6.36
C LEU A 19 19.33 19.06 -6.34
N ALA A 20 19.96 19.95 -7.10
CA ALA A 20 19.54 21.34 -7.22
C ALA A 20 18.16 21.47 -7.88
N ALA A 21 17.90 20.73 -8.97
CA ALA A 21 16.61 20.68 -9.64
C ALA A 21 15.50 20.15 -8.72
N PHE A 22 15.76 19.04 -8.02
CA PHE A 22 14.81 18.48 -7.07
C PHE A 22 14.48 19.46 -5.95
N ARG A 23 15.48 20.12 -5.35
CA ARG A 23 15.27 21.16 -4.31
C ARG A 23 14.43 22.33 -4.81
N LEU A 24 14.68 22.78 -6.04
CA LEU A 24 13.92 23.87 -6.65
C LEU A 24 12.46 23.46 -6.88
N LEU A 25 12.22 22.22 -7.28
CA LEU A 25 10.88 21.66 -7.46
C LEU A 25 10.14 21.51 -6.12
N VAL A 26 10.82 21.10 -5.05
CA VAL A 26 10.24 21.07 -3.69
C VAL A 26 9.82 22.47 -3.25
N GLN A 27 10.65 23.50 -3.52
CA GLN A 27 10.30 24.90 -3.20
C GLN A 27 9.14 25.43 -4.04
N ALA A 28 9.02 24.98 -5.29
CA ALA A 28 7.91 25.35 -6.17
C ALA A 28 6.57 24.70 -5.75
N GLY A 29 6.63 23.60 -4.99
CA GLY A 29 5.44 22.89 -4.55
C GLY A 29 4.70 22.16 -5.69
N PRO A 30 3.40 21.85 -5.53
CA PRO A 30 2.64 21.03 -6.48
C PRO A 30 2.49 21.68 -7.86
N GLU A 31 2.53 23.02 -7.92
CA GLU A 31 2.48 23.79 -9.17
C GLU A 31 3.66 23.48 -10.09
N GLY A 32 4.82 23.13 -9.53
CA GLY A 32 5.99 22.72 -10.29
C GLY A 32 6.62 23.81 -11.15
N LEU A 33 7.55 23.42 -12.02
CA LEU A 33 8.28 24.32 -12.93
C LEU A 33 8.49 23.69 -14.31
N ALA A 34 8.59 24.52 -15.34
CA ALA A 34 8.93 24.06 -16.68
C ALA A 34 10.42 23.67 -16.78
N ALA A 35 10.74 22.69 -17.62
CA ALA A 35 12.14 22.27 -17.85
C ALA A 35 13.06 23.41 -18.30
N GLY A 36 12.55 24.32 -19.15
CA GLY A 36 13.32 25.49 -19.60
C GLY A 36 13.62 26.46 -18.46
N GLU A 37 12.67 26.64 -17.54
CA GLU A 37 12.84 27.51 -16.38
C GLU A 37 13.81 26.92 -15.36
N LEU A 38 13.74 25.60 -15.13
CA LEU A 38 14.73 24.88 -14.32
C LEU A 38 16.15 25.02 -14.90
N ALA A 39 16.28 24.87 -16.22
CA ALA A 39 17.56 25.02 -16.93
C ALA A 39 18.14 26.43 -16.75
N GLU A 40 17.31 27.46 -16.91
CA GLU A 40 17.70 28.86 -16.74
C GLU A 40 18.11 29.17 -15.30
N ARG A 41 17.24 28.86 -14.31
CA ARG A 41 17.50 29.15 -12.90
C ARG A 41 18.75 28.46 -12.35
N LEU A 42 19.06 27.28 -12.87
CA LEU A 42 20.23 26.50 -12.45
C LEU A 42 21.45 26.71 -13.36
N THR A 43 21.35 27.54 -14.40
CA THR A 43 22.42 27.77 -15.39
C THR A 43 22.92 26.46 -16.03
N VAL A 44 22.00 25.54 -16.32
CA VAL A 44 22.26 24.25 -16.95
C VAL A 44 21.76 24.28 -18.40
N ALA A 45 22.52 23.70 -19.33
CA ALA A 45 22.07 23.65 -20.72
C ALA A 45 20.75 22.85 -20.84
N PRO A 46 19.75 23.28 -21.64
CA PRO A 46 18.43 22.63 -21.70
C PRO A 46 18.46 21.12 -21.97
N ALA A 47 19.34 20.66 -22.88
CA ALA A 47 19.50 19.23 -23.16
C ALA A 47 20.00 18.44 -21.94
N ARG A 48 20.93 19.01 -21.16
CA ARG A 48 21.42 18.40 -19.91
C ARG A 48 20.33 18.40 -18.85
N MET A 49 19.56 19.49 -18.72
CA MET A 49 18.44 19.56 -17.78
C MET A 49 17.39 18.47 -18.09
N SER A 50 17.02 18.30 -19.36
CA SER A 50 16.10 17.21 -19.75
C SER A 50 16.63 15.83 -19.36
N PHE A 51 17.93 15.58 -19.50
CA PHE A 51 18.56 14.33 -19.05
C PHE A 51 18.50 14.16 -17.53
N HIS A 52 18.77 15.23 -16.77
CA HIS A 52 18.66 15.23 -15.31
C HIS A 52 17.23 14.95 -14.84
N LEU A 53 16.23 15.59 -15.45
CA LEU A 53 14.81 15.40 -15.14
C LEU A 53 14.34 13.99 -15.49
N ALA A 54 14.76 13.42 -16.63
CA ALA A 54 14.43 12.03 -16.98
C ALA A 54 15.03 11.02 -16.00
N ALA A 55 16.22 11.30 -15.44
CA ALA A 55 16.81 10.46 -14.40
C ALA A 55 16.04 10.55 -13.07
N LEU A 56 15.63 11.75 -12.66
CA LEU A 56 14.80 11.96 -11.47
C LEU A 56 13.40 11.34 -11.61
N GLU A 57 12.81 11.42 -12.81
CA GLU A 57 11.50 10.83 -13.12
C GLU A 57 11.56 9.30 -13.04
N ARG A 58 12.59 8.67 -13.63
CA ARG A 58 12.79 7.21 -13.54
C ARG A 58 12.95 6.73 -12.10
N ALA A 59 13.65 7.51 -11.28
CA ALA A 59 13.79 7.23 -9.85
C ALA A 59 12.52 7.52 -9.03
N GLY A 60 11.41 7.93 -9.67
CA GLY A 60 10.13 8.21 -9.02
C GLY A 60 10.11 9.48 -8.16
N LEU A 61 11.16 10.32 -8.21
CA LEU A 61 11.30 11.50 -7.37
C LEU A 61 10.53 12.71 -7.89
N ILE A 62 10.22 12.74 -9.19
CA ILE A 62 9.45 13.83 -9.80
C ILE A 62 8.40 13.27 -10.76
N GLY A 63 7.33 14.02 -10.95
CA GLY A 63 6.32 13.79 -11.97
C GLY A 63 6.40 14.83 -13.07
N LYS A 64 5.68 14.60 -14.17
CA LYS A 64 5.48 15.59 -15.23
C LYS A 64 4.03 15.67 -15.66
N GLN A 65 3.57 16.88 -15.90
CA GLN A 65 2.26 17.16 -16.48
C GLN A 65 2.41 18.09 -17.67
N ARG A 66 1.52 17.95 -18.65
CA ARG A 66 1.52 18.78 -19.84
C ARG A 66 0.56 19.95 -19.63
N ASP A 67 1.11 21.15 -19.63
CA ASP A 67 0.35 22.41 -19.55
C ASP A 67 0.51 23.17 -20.87
N GLY A 68 -0.48 22.99 -21.75
CA GLY A 68 -0.47 23.50 -23.12
C GLY A 68 0.76 23.04 -23.92
N ARG A 69 1.67 23.98 -24.19
CA ARG A 69 2.91 23.72 -24.95
C ARG A 69 4.12 23.42 -24.06
N LYS A 70 3.99 23.57 -22.75
CA LYS A 70 5.08 23.35 -21.78
C LYS A 70 4.86 22.04 -21.05
N ILE A 71 5.96 21.43 -20.60
CA ILE A 71 5.94 20.30 -19.67
C ILE A 71 6.38 20.86 -18.32
N ILE A 72 5.52 20.70 -17.33
CA ILE A 72 5.72 21.14 -15.96
C ILE A 72 6.11 19.92 -15.13
N TYR A 73 7.17 20.04 -14.35
CA TYR A 73 7.68 19.02 -13.46
C TYR A 73 7.38 19.41 -12.02
N SER A 74 7.01 18.46 -11.18
CA SER A 74 6.77 18.66 -9.74
C SER A 74 7.47 17.56 -8.94
N ALA A 75 7.86 17.88 -7.71
CA ALA A 75 8.50 16.90 -6.84
C ALA A 75 7.46 15.97 -6.20
N HIS A 76 7.75 14.66 -6.17
CA HIS A 76 7.00 13.70 -5.36
C HIS A 76 7.54 13.74 -3.93
N VAL A 77 6.94 14.57 -3.08
CA VAL A 77 7.36 14.74 -1.68
C VAL A 77 7.25 13.42 -0.90
N ASP A 78 6.23 12.61 -1.20
CA ASP A 78 6.01 11.31 -0.54
C ASP A 78 7.15 10.32 -0.84
N ALA A 79 7.74 10.38 -2.05
CA ALA A 79 8.90 9.56 -2.39
C ALA A 79 10.13 9.94 -1.54
N MET A 80 10.34 11.24 -1.28
CA MET A 80 11.42 11.71 -0.40
C MET A 80 11.16 11.35 1.07
N GLN A 81 9.91 11.46 1.54
CA GLN A 81 9.53 11.00 2.87
C GLN A 81 9.79 9.51 3.04
N GLY A 82 9.43 8.70 2.04
CA GLY A 82 9.71 7.27 2.01
C GLY A 82 11.21 6.94 2.05
N LEU A 83 12.04 7.70 1.35
CA LEU A 83 13.50 7.56 1.40
C LEU A 83 14.08 7.90 2.78
N ILE A 84 13.62 9.00 3.38
CA ILE A 84 14.04 9.39 4.74
C ILE A 84 13.60 8.31 5.75
N GLY A 85 12.37 7.82 5.64
CA GLY A 85 11.86 6.72 6.47
C GLY A 85 12.71 5.46 6.35
N PHE A 86 13.02 5.02 5.13
CA PHE A 86 13.91 3.88 4.86
C PHE A 86 15.27 4.04 5.56
N LEU A 87 15.91 5.20 5.41
CA LEU A 87 17.21 5.46 6.04
C LEU A 87 17.13 5.43 7.58
N LEU A 88 16.04 5.93 8.17
CA LEU A 88 15.86 5.94 9.62
C LEU A 88 15.53 4.54 10.18
N GLU A 89 14.77 3.73 9.45
CA GLU A 89 14.47 2.34 9.82
C GLU A 89 15.73 1.48 9.78
N ASP A 90 16.48 1.52 8.68
CA ASP A 90 17.65 0.65 8.47
C ASP A 90 18.92 1.11 9.21
N CYS A 91 19.17 2.42 9.29
CA CYS A 91 20.40 2.92 9.94
C CYS A 91 20.22 3.21 11.43
N CYS A 92 19.06 3.74 11.83
CA CYS A 92 18.83 4.17 13.21
C CYS A 92 17.97 3.14 14.00
N GLN A 93 17.65 1.97 13.43
CA GLN A 93 16.75 0.95 14.00
C GLN A 93 15.37 1.55 14.39
N GLY A 94 14.88 2.50 13.60
CA GLY A 94 13.65 3.22 13.89
C GLY A 94 13.75 4.21 15.06
N ASN A 95 14.96 4.58 15.53
CA ASN A 95 15.17 5.60 16.55
C ASN A 95 15.94 6.82 15.99
N PRO A 96 15.23 7.85 15.48
CA PRO A 96 15.83 9.06 14.91
C PRO A 96 16.76 9.81 15.87
N ALA A 97 16.59 9.67 17.19
CA ALA A 97 17.44 10.31 18.18
C ALA A 97 18.90 9.82 18.09
N ARG A 98 19.15 8.60 17.61
CA ARG A 98 20.52 8.10 17.34
C ARG A 98 21.25 8.91 16.30
N CYS A 99 20.50 9.49 15.39
CA CYS A 99 20.99 10.27 14.27
C CYS A 99 20.96 11.78 14.60
N GLY A 100 20.77 12.14 15.88
CA GLY A 100 20.80 13.52 16.38
C GLY A 100 19.60 14.36 15.97
N LEU A 101 18.50 13.72 15.56
CA LEU A 101 17.25 14.36 15.15
C LEU A 101 16.24 14.24 16.31
N PRO A 102 16.17 15.23 17.23
CA PRO A 102 15.46 15.05 18.49
C PRO A 102 13.94 15.17 18.34
N GLU A 103 13.47 15.67 17.19
CA GLU A 103 12.09 16.12 17.00
C GLU A 103 11.80 16.32 15.50
N LEU A 104 12.32 15.43 14.65
CA LEU A 104 11.79 15.36 13.28
C LEU A 104 10.39 14.74 13.38
N GLU A 105 9.39 15.55 13.71
CA GLU A 105 8.03 15.29 13.27
C GLU A 105 8.07 15.34 11.74
N LEU A 106 8.40 14.20 11.13
CA LEU A 106 8.11 13.98 9.74
C LEU A 106 6.63 14.38 9.56
N PRO A 107 6.29 15.25 8.59
CA PRO A 107 4.89 15.60 8.35
C PRO A 107 4.14 14.29 8.31
N ARG A 108 3.12 14.15 9.16
CA ARG A 108 2.28 12.96 9.27
C ARG A 108 1.46 12.83 7.98
N GLY A 109 2.10 12.55 6.86
CA GLY A 109 1.58 11.53 5.97
C GLY A 109 1.76 10.26 6.77
N THR A 110 0.65 9.64 7.14
CA THR A 110 0.63 8.28 7.68
C THR A 110 1.66 7.47 6.93
N LYS A 111 2.58 6.80 7.63
CA LYS A 111 3.38 5.73 7.02
C LYS A 111 2.39 4.94 6.16
N PRO A 112 2.58 4.85 4.82
CA PRO A 112 1.65 4.10 3.98
C PRO A 112 1.57 2.72 4.61
N MET A 113 0.37 2.36 5.06
CA MET A 113 0.21 1.16 5.85
C MET A 113 0.60 -0.01 4.97
N SER A 114 1.32 -0.99 5.53
CA SER A 114 1.45 -2.24 4.79
C SER A 114 0.05 -2.86 4.71
N VAL A 115 -0.51 -2.98 3.51
CA VAL A 115 -1.83 -3.59 3.30
C VAL A 115 -1.66 -4.76 2.34
N THR A 116 -2.04 -5.95 2.76
CA THR A 116 -2.11 -7.14 1.90
C THR A 116 -3.53 -7.68 1.90
N ILE A 117 -4.07 -8.00 0.72
CA ILE A 117 -5.42 -8.56 0.58
C ILE A 117 -5.35 -9.91 -0.15
N TYR A 118 -5.87 -10.95 0.50
CA TYR A 118 -6.14 -12.24 -0.12
C TYR A 118 -7.46 -12.15 -0.89
N HIS A 119 -7.35 -11.87 -2.17
CA HIS A 119 -8.41 -11.40 -3.04
C HIS A 119 -8.96 -12.49 -3.96
N ASN A 120 -10.26 -12.43 -4.25
CA ASN A 120 -10.89 -13.20 -5.32
C ASN A 120 -11.69 -12.25 -6.25
N PRO A 121 -11.23 -12.02 -7.50
CA PRO A 121 -11.89 -11.09 -8.43
C PRO A 121 -13.34 -11.45 -8.75
N ALA A 122 -13.72 -12.73 -8.65
CA ALA A 122 -15.08 -13.19 -8.91
C ALA A 122 -16.05 -12.93 -7.74
N CYS A 123 -15.61 -12.36 -6.62
CA CYS A 123 -16.43 -12.15 -5.43
C CYS A 123 -16.70 -10.66 -5.18
N GLY A 124 -17.97 -10.23 -5.21
CA GLY A 124 -18.38 -8.83 -4.97
C GLY A 124 -17.91 -8.27 -3.63
N THR A 125 -18.01 -9.03 -2.53
CA THR A 125 -17.44 -8.61 -1.23
C THR A 125 -15.94 -8.35 -1.31
N SER A 126 -15.21 -9.16 -2.07
CA SER A 126 -13.76 -9.02 -2.27
C SER A 126 -13.41 -7.79 -3.10
N ARG A 127 -14.19 -7.50 -4.15
CA ARG A 127 -14.02 -6.30 -4.98
C ARG A 127 -14.36 -5.01 -4.23
N ASN A 128 -15.48 -4.99 -3.50
CA ASN A 128 -15.84 -3.85 -2.65
C ASN A 128 -14.78 -3.56 -1.58
N THR A 129 -14.21 -4.61 -0.96
CA THR A 129 -13.14 -4.45 0.03
C THR A 129 -11.88 -3.86 -0.60
N LEU A 130 -11.43 -4.39 -1.74
CA LEU A 130 -10.27 -3.86 -2.46
C LEU A 130 -10.49 -2.39 -2.85
N ALA A 131 -11.66 -2.07 -3.42
CA ALA A 131 -12.00 -0.73 -3.83
C ALA A 131 -12.07 0.27 -2.66
N MET A 132 -12.50 -0.16 -1.46
CA MET A 132 -12.46 0.69 -0.27
C MET A 132 -11.02 0.96 0.21
N ILE A 133 -10.13 -0.03 0.12
CA ILE A 133 -8.70 0.16 0.44
C ILE A 133 -8.08 1.18 -0.53
N GLU A 134 -8.31 1.02 -1.83
CA GLU A 134 -7.79 1.94 -2.86
C GLU A 134 -8.39 3.35 -2.71
N ALA A 135 -9.69 3.45 -2.43
CA ALA A 135 -10.37 4.74 -2.20
C ALA A 135 -9.88 5.45 -0.93
N ALA A 136 -9.39 4.72 0.05
CA ALA A 136 -8.75 5.25 1.25
C ALA A 136 -7.32 5.77 1.00
N GLY A 137 -6.82 5.68 -0.25
CA GLY A 137 -5.49 6.15 -0.63
C GLY A 137 -4.37 5.14 -0.36
N GLU A 138 -4.69 3.91 0.06
CA GLU A 138 -3.70 2.86 0.31
C GLU A 138 -3.40 2.07 -0.98
N MET A 139 -2.18 1.55 -1.07
CA MET A 139 -1.74 0.71 -2.21
C MET A 139 -1.54 -0.73 -1.74
N PRO A 140 -2.57 -1.61 -1.82
CA PRO A 140 -2.46 -2.96 -1.29
C PRO A 140 -1.65 -3.90 -2.18
N GLU A 141 -0.92 -4.82 -1.56
CA GLU A 141 -0.48 -6.05 -2.21
C GLU A 141 -1.68 -6.97 -2.40
N VAL A 142 -2.02 -7.26 -3.67
CA VAL A 142 -3.17 -8.10 -4.02
C VAL A 142 -2.71 -9.52 -4.32
N ILE A 143 -3.06 -10.46 -3.45
CA ILE A 143 -2.75 -11.88 -3.60
C ILE A 143 -4.00 -12.63 -4.06
N GLU A 144 -3.98 -13.14 -5.30
CA GLU A 144 -5.02 -14.06 -5.78
C GLU A 144 -4.87 -15.45 -5.12
N TYR A 145 -5.39 -15.61 -3.91
CA TYR A 145 -5.12 -16.75 -3.03
C TYR A 145 -5.50 -18.12 -3.61
N LEU A 146 -6.37 -18.18 -4.62
CA LEU A 146 -6.69 -19.44 -5.32
C LEU A 146 -5.57 -19.90 -6.26
N LYS A 147 -4.73 -18.96 -6.73
CA LYS A 147 -3.54 -19.25 -7.56
C LYS A 147 -2.29 -19.36 -6.69
N THR A 148 -2.17 -18.48 -5.72
CA THR A 148 -1.02 -18.37 -4.82
C THR A 148 -1.51 -18.36 -3.37
N PRO A 149 -1.96 -19.52 -2.84
CA PRO A 149 -2.42 -19.61 -1.46
C PRO A 149 -1.28 -19.30 -0.48
N PRO A 150 -1.59 -18.79 0.72
CA PRO A 150 -0.60 -18.68 1.79
C PRO A 150 0.00 -20.05 2.12
N SER A 151 1.18 -20.08 2.75
CA SER A 151 1.68 -21.33 3.35
C SER A 151 0.78 -21.77 4.51
N ARG A 152 0.88 -23.03 4.93
CA ARG A 152 0.13 -23.55 6.08
C ARG A 152 0.39 -22.71 7.35
N ASP A 153 1.65 -22.41 7.62
CA ASP A 153 2.05 -21.63 8.79
C ASP A 153 1.54 -20.18 8.71
N GLU A 154 1.56 -19.58 7.51
CA GLU A 154 0.99 -18.25 7.30
C GLU A 154 -0.53 -18.27 7.49
N LEU A 155 -1.24 -19.27 6.95
CA LEU A 155 -2.69 -19.40 7.15
C LEU A 155 -3.05 -19.54 8.63
N ALA A 156 -2.32 -20.37 9.38
CA ALA A 156 -2.50 -20.51 10.82
C ALA A 156 -2.25 -19.19 11.56
N SER A 157 -1.19 -18.46 11.19
CA SER A 157 -0.88 -17.12 11.72
C SER A 157 -2.00 -16.12 11.43
N LEU A 158 -2.54 -16.09 10.22
CA LEU A 158 -3.65 -15.22 9.83
C LEU A 158 -4.91 -15.52 10.65
N ILE A 159 -5.27 -16.79 10.84
CA ILE A 159 -6.43 -17.20 11.65
C ILE A 159 -6.28 -16.69 13.08
N LEU A 160 -5.12 -16.92 13.69
CA LEU A 160 -4.82 -16.45 15.04
C LEU A 160 -4.93 -14.93 15.16
N ARG A 161 -4.35 -14.19 14.21
CA ARG A 161 -4.35 -12.71 14.20
C ARG A 161 -5.73 -12.12 13.93
N MET A 162 -6.62 -12.84 13.24
CA MET A 162 -8.03 -12.47 13.07
C MET A 162 -8.87 -12.68 14.34
N GLY A 163 -8.39 -13.51 15.29
CA GLY A 163 -9.14 -13.87 16.48
C GLY A 163 -10.38 -14.72 16.22
N ILE A 164 -10.37 -15.53 15.16
CA ILE A 164 -11.46 -16.44 14.79
C ILE A 164 -10.97 -17.90 14.80
N SER A 165 -11.88 -18.87 14.83
CA SER A 165 -11.50 -20.27 14.65
C SER A 165 -11.26 -20.61 13.16
N PRO A 166 -10.47 -21.66 12.82
CA PRO A 166 -10.39 -22.18 11.46
C PRO A 166 -11.75 -22.54 10.86
N ARG A 167 -12.68 -23.02 11.70
CA ARG A 167 -14.06 -23.34 11.30
C ARG A 167 -14.82 -22.10 10.82
N ASP A 168 -14.65 -20.96 11.50
CA ASP A 168 -15.27 -19.69 11.10
C ASP A 168 -14.73 -19.16 9.76
N LEU A 169 -13.50 -19.56 9.40
CA LEU A 169 -12.89 -19.19 8.12
C LEU A 169 -13.39 -20.05 6.95
N LEU A 170 -14.04 -21.18 7.19
CA LEU A 170 -14.49 -22.07 6.10
C LEU A 170 -15.58 -21.41 5.26
N ARG A 171 -15.36 -21.43 3.95
CA ARG A 171 -16.36 -21.09 2.95
C ARG A 171 -17.18 -22.34 2.65
N GLN A 172 -18.50 -22.24 2.84
CA GLN A 172 -19.41 -23.35 2.53
C GLN A 172 -19.84 -23.34 1.05
N LYS A 173 -20.44 -22.23 0.60
CA LYS A 173 -21.08 -22.16 -0.74
C LYS A 173 -20.09 -22.20 -1.90
N GLY A 174 -20.33 -23.13 -2.83
CA GLY A 174 -19.55 -23.31 -4.06
C GLY A 174 -18.16 -23.88 -3.80
N THR A 175 -18.06 -24.79 -2.82
CA THR A 175 -16.83 -25.45 -2.37
C THR A 175 -17.16 -26.92 -2.06
N PRO A 176 -16.15 -27.79 -1.88
CA PRO A 176 -16.39 -29.19 -1.49
C PRO A 176 -16.76 -29.37 0.00
N TYR A 177 -17.15 -28.29 0.72
CA TYR A 177 -17.46 -28.34 2.16
C TYR A 177 -18.47 -29.43 2.55
N GLU A 178 -19.55 -29.58 1.79
CA GLU A 178 -20.58 -30.60 2.04
C GLU A 178 -20.09 -32.01 1.66
N GLU A 179 -19.39 -32.15 0.53
CA GLU A 179 -18.84 -33.42 0.04
C GLU A 179 -17.79 -34.01 0.99
N LEU A 180 -17.02 -33.14 1.64
CA LEU A 180 -16.00 -33.49 2.64
C LEU A 180 -16.56 -33.62 4.07
N GLY A 181 -17.86 -33.37 4.27
CA GLY A 181 -18.50 -33.48 5.59
C GLY A 181 -18.03 -32.44 6.61
N LEU A 182 -17.44 -31.31 6.20
CA LEU A 182 -16.79 -30.34 7.10
C LEU A 182 -17.75 -29.63 8.07
N GLY A 183 -19.07 -29.83 7.89
CA GLY A 183 -20.10 -29.40 8.84
C GLY A 183 -20.16 -30.22 10.13
N GLU A 184 -19.53 -31.39 10.17
CA GLU A 184 -19.42 -32.20 11.37
C GLU A 184 -18.42 -31.58 12.37
N ASP A 185 -18.76 -31.62 13.65
CA ASP A 185 -17.90 -31.12 14.74
C ASP A 185 -16.85 -32.16 15.17
N THR A 186 -16.31 -32.89 14.20
CA THR A 186 -15.38 -34.02 14.40
C THR A 186 -13.95 -33.68 14.01
N PHE A 187 -13.76 -32.61 13.24
CA PHE A 187 -12.44 -32.16 12.77
C PHE A 187 -11.82 -31.17 13.74
N SER A 188 -10.54 -31.39 14.06
CA SER A 188 -9.73 -30.44 14.80
C SER A 188 -9.34 -29.23 13.93
N ASP A 189 -8.96 -28.14 14.60
CA ASP A 189 -8.48 -26.92 13.97
C ASP A 189 -7.35 -27.16 12.96
N ASP A 190 -6.37 -28.01 13.31
CA ASP A 190 -5.27 -28.38 12.42
C ASP A 190 -5.74 -29.12 11.16
N GLN A 191 -6.71 -30.02 11.30
CA GLN A 191 -7.27 -30.75 10.15
C GLN A 191 -8.07 -29.82 9.24
N LEU A 192 -8.80 -28.86 9.81
CA LEU A 192 -9.51 -27.84 9.02
C LEU A 192 -8.54 -26.96 8.22
N ILE A 193 -7.38 -26.62 8.82
CA ILE A 193 -6.30 -25.92 8.11
C ILE A 193 -5.74 -26.79 6.98
N ASP A 194 -5.53 -28.08 7.22
CA ASP A 194 -5.03 -29.01 6.18
C ASP A 194 -6.01 -29.10 5.00
N PHE A 195 -7.32 -29.19 5.26
CA PHE A 195 -8.32 -29.14 4.19
C PHE A 195 -8.30 -27.82 3.40
N MET A 196 -8.11 -26.69 4.08
CA MET A 196 -7.97 -25.39 3.41
C MET A 196 -6.71 -25.32 2.54
N MET A 197 -5.63 -25.98 2.94
CA MET A 197 -4.40 -26.07 2.16
C MET A 197 -4.55 -26.98 0.94
N GLU A 198 -5.25 -28.12 1.08
CA GLU A 198 -5.54 -29.03 -0.03
C GLU A 198 -6.56 -28.44 -1.01
N HIS A 199 -7.53 -27.68 -0.50
CA HIS A 199 -8.58 -27.03 -1.27
C HIS A 199 -8.68 -25.54 -0.92
N PRO A 200 -7.81 -24.67 -1.49
CA PRO A 200 -7.81 -23.24 -1.20
C PRO A 200 -9.17 -22.57 -1.34
N ILE A 201 -10.06 -23.07 -2.20
CA ILE A 201 -11.43 -22.57 -2.35
C ILE A 201 -12.27 -22.60 -1.06
N LEU A 202 -11.90 -23.44 -0.08
CA LEU A 202 -12.49 -23.49 1.26
C LEU A 202 -12.11 -22.27 2.12
N ILE A 203 -11.06 -21.52 1.79
CA ILE A 203 -10.71 -20.31 2.51
C ILE A 203 -11.71 -19.20 2.14
N ASN A 204 -12.43 -18.67 3.14
CA ASN A 204 -13.32 -17.55 2.93
C ASN A 204 -12.54 -16.24 2.74
N ARG A 205 -13.19 -15.26 2.11
CA ARG A 205 -12.51 -14.11 1.49
C ARG A 205 -13.34 -12.82 1.59
N PRO A 206 -12.71 -11.65 1.49
CA PRO A 206 -11.26 -11.43 1.52
C PRO A 206 -10.71 -11.44 2.96
N ILE A 207 -9.47 -11.88 3.10
CA ILE A 207 -8.66 -11.64 4.31
C ILE A 207 -7.81 -10.40 4.01
N VAL A 208 -7.83 -9.42 4.91
CA VAL A 208 -7.01 -8.21 4.81
C VAL A 208 -6.05 -8.17 5.98
N VAL A 209 -4.78 -7.93 5.68
CA VAL A 209 -3.68 -7.80 6.63
C VAL A 209 -3.22 -6.35 6.60
N THR A 210 -3.11 -5.74 7.77
CA THR A 210 -2.57 -4.40 7.95
C THR A 210 -1.66 -4.30 9.16
N ASP A 211 -0.96 -3.17 9.30
CA ASP A 211 -0.23 -2.84 10.53
C ASP A 211 -1.13 -2.73 11.77
N LYS A 212 -2.43 -2.42 11.58
CA LYS A 212 -3.43 -2.36 12.67
C LYS A 212 -3.96 -3.74 13.09
N GLY A 213 -3.92 -4.72 12.20
CA GLY A 213 -4.48 -6.05 12.47
C GLY A 213 -4.86 -6.81 11.20
N VAL A 214 -5.50 -7.96 11.40
CA VAL A 214 -5.97 -8.85 10.33
C VAL A 214 -7.46 -9.09 10.49
N ALA A 215 -8.22 -9.07 9.40
CA ALA A 215 -9.65 -9.40 9.44
C ALA A 215 -10.12 -10.16 8.20
N LEU A 216 -11.08 -11.06 8.41
CA LEU A 216 -11.97 -11.54 7.37
C LEU A 216 -13.05 -10.46 7.15
N CYS A 217 -12.93 -9.70 6.06
CA CYS A 217 -13.79 -8.55 5.79
C CYS A 217 -15.14 -8.97 5.20
N ARG A 218 -15.98 -9.54 6.06
CA ARG A 218 -17.35 -9.96 5.74
C ARG A 218 -18.29 -9.46 6.86
N PRO A 219 -19.07 -8.39 6.63
CA PRO A 219 -19.23 -7.66 5.37
C PRO A 219 -17.99 -6.81 5.01
N SER A 220 -17.94 -6.30 3.77
CA SER A 220 -16.74 -5.67 3.20
C SER A 220 -16.24 -4.45 3.99
N GLU A 221 -17.15 -3.68 4.57
CA GLU A 221 -16.91 -2.45 5.33
C GLU A 221 -16.16 -2.69 6.64
N LYS A 222 -16.04 -3.95 7.09
CA LYS A 222 -15.17 -4.31 8.22
C LYS A 222 -13.71 -3.92 7.97
N VAL A 223 -13.30 -3.75 6.71
CA VAL A 223 -11.96 -3.24 6.35
C VAL A 223 -11.68 -1.84 6.91
N LEU A 224 -12.71 -1.02 7.15
CA LEU A 224 -12.55 0.33 7.69
C LEU A 224 -11.95 0.33 9.11
N GLU A 225 -12.15 -0.74 9.89
CA GLU A 225 -11.53 -0.94 11.20
C GLU A 225 -10.01 -1.11 11.09
N LEU A 226 -9.53 -1.58 9.93
CA LEU A 226 -8.11 -1.82 9.64
C LEU A 226 -7.43 -0.63 8.95
N LEU A 227 -8.18 0.37 8.49
CA LEU A 227 -7.65 1.53 7.78
C LEU A 227 -7.42 2.71 8.75
N PRO A 228 -6.61 3.73 8.37
CA PRO A 228 -6.48 4.95 9.17
C PRO A 228 -7.84 5.61 9.43
N GLU A 229 -8.01 6.19 10.62
CA GLU A 229 -9.26 6.89 10.95
C GLU A 229 -9.48 8.07 10.01
N GLY A 230 -10.71 8.24 9.52
CA GLY A 230 -11.04 9.29 8.56
C GLY A 230 -10.49 9.07 7.15
N ALA A 231 -9.84 7.94 6.85
CA ALA A 231 -9.27 7.67 5.52
C ALA A 231 -10.33 7.59 4.40
N LEU A 232 -11.58 7.25 4.75
CA LEU A 232 -12.68 7.17 3.81
C LEU A 232 -13.96 7.74 4.44
N ALA A 233 -14.46 8.87 3.91
CA ALA A 233 -15.67 9.51 4.42
C ALA A 233 -16.95 8.76 4.00
N GLU A 234 -17.03 8.41 2.71
CA GLU A 234 -18.17 7.72 2.12
C GLU A 234 -17.71 6.83 0.96
N PHE A 235 -18.35 5.68 0.78
CA PHE A 235 -18.12 4.75 -0.31
C PHE A 235 -19.44 4.11 -0.75
N VAL A 236 -19.64 3.96 -2.06
CA VAL A 236 -20.82 3.30 -2.63
C VAL A 236 -20.41 1.93 -3.16
N LYS A 237 -20.98 0.86 -2.59
CA LYS A 237 -20.76 -0.52 -3.03
C LYS A 237 -21.31 -0.75 -4.44
N GLU A 238 -20.86 -1.82 -5.10
CA GLU A 238 -21.34 -2.24 -6.42
C GLU A 238 -22.88 -2.42 -6.52
N ASP A 239 -23.56 -2.73 -5.41
CA ASP A 239 -25.02 -2.89 -5.33
C ASP A 239 -25.77 -1.59 -4.99
N GLY A 240 -25.06 -0.47 -4.84
CA GLY A 240 -25.60 0.85 -4.52
C GLY A 240 -25.76 1.13 -3.02
N GLU A 241 -25.39 0.19 -2.15
CA GLU A 241 -25.38 0.42 -0.71
C GLU A 241 -24.29 1.44 -0.33
N VAL A 242 -24.64 2.43 0.48
CA VAL A 242 -23.72 3.49 0.92
C VAL A 242 -23.11 3.14 2.28
N VAL A 243 -21.78 3.04 2.32
CA VAL A 243 -20.97 2.87 3.52
C VAL A 243 -20.40 4.21 3.92
N ARG A 244 -20.45 4.55 5.21
CA ARG A 244 -19.82 5.76 5.76
C ARG A 244 -18.73 5.37 6.74
N GLY A 245 -17.56 5.97 6.61
CA GLY A 245 -16.49 5.78 7.57
C GLY A 245 -16.77 6.50 8.89
N ALA A 246 -16.06 6.09 9.94
CA ALA A 246 -16.09 6.81 11.21
C ALA A 246 -15.54 8.23 11.00
N LYS A 247 -16.27 9.24 11.50
CA LYS A 247 -15.76 10.61 11.53
C LYS A 247 -14.56 10.64 12.47
N GLY A 248 -13.40 11.10 11.99
CA GLY A 248 -12.32 11.53 12.87
C GLY A 248 -12.78 12.78 13.63
N ASP A 249 -12.51 12.81 14.93
CA ASP A 249 -12.82 13.96 15.81
C ASP A 249 -11.96 15.20 15.50
#